data_AF-A0A448X8Q6-F1
#
_entry.id   AF-A0A448X8Q6-F1
#
_cell.length_a   1.000
_cell.length_b   1.000
_cell.length_c   1.000
_cell.angle_alpha   90.00
_cell.angle_beta   90.00
_cell.angle_gamma   90.00
#
_symmetry.space_group_name_H-M   'P 1'
#
loop_
_entity.id
_entity.type
_entity.pdbx_description
1 polymer ?
#
loop_
_entity_poly.entity_id
_entity_poly.type
_entity_poly.pdbx_seq_one_letter_code
_entity_poly.pdbx_strand_id
1 'polypeptide(L)'
;MQHFKEERKALHKSLLKAKRQDRKRTFISLKHEKDTLLSDYYFHKEFRWVYPYWFTFTAYAKRRWIGHSLVDILSSEFRSNNEELVMSRCQSGLISVNGKAVEPDYVIKDSDKITHRVHRHELPVLRMGIEILHEDENILVINKPPSIPVHACGKYNINSLVHILAKDYGIKMLRFCNRLDRCTCYVCIPLHLLVY
;
A
#
# COMPACT_ATOMS: atom_id res chain seq x y z
N MET A 1 -3.43 47.17 8.39
CA MET A 1 -3.05 46.66 7.05
C MET A 1 -2.20 45.37 7.07
N GLN A 2 -1.32 45.16 8.05
CA GLN A 2 -0.49 43.94 8.16
C GLN A 2 -1.29 42.67 8.49
N HIS A 3 -2.24 42.78 9.44
CA HIS A 3 -3.12 41.68 9.88
C HIS A 3 -3.90 41.03 8.72
N PHE A 4 -4.50 41.84 7.85
CA PHE A 4 -5.23 41.38 6.65
C PHE A 4 -4.34 40.66 5.62
N LYS A 5 -3.05 41.02 5.52
CA LYS A 5 -2.09 40.33 4.63
C LYS A 5 -1.69 38.97 5.19
N GLU A 6 -1.60 38.83 6.50
CA GLU A 6 -1.28 37.57 7.19
C GLU A 6 -2.46 36.59 7.14
N GLU A 7 -3.69 37.06 7.35
CA GLU A 7 -4.91 36.25 7.20
C GLU A 7 -5.08 35.70 5.78
N ARG A 8 -4.85 36.52 4.74
CA ARG A 8 -4.91 36.06 3.35
C ARG A 8 -3.83 35.03 3.03
N LYS A 9 -2.62 35.16 3.60
CA LYS A 9 -1.54 34.17 3.49
C LYS A 9 -1.89 32.86 4.20
N ALA A 10 -2.48 32.94 5.40
CA ALA A 10 -2.92 31.77 6.16
C ALA A 10 -4.05 31.01 5.43
N LEU A 11 -5.03 31.74 4.89
CA LEU A 11 -6.11 31.18 4.07
C LEU A 11 -5.58 30.53 2.78
N HIS A 12 -4.64 31.18 2.09
CA HIS A 12 -4.02 30.59 0.90
C HIS A 12 -3.25 29.30 1.23
N LYS A 13 -2.52 29.29 2.35
CA LYS A 13 -1.80 28.10 2.84
C LYS A 13 -2.76 26.97 3.24
N SER A 14 -3.89 27.28 3.86
CA SER A 14 -4.91 26.28 4.23
C SER A 14 -5.58 25.69 2.99
N LEU A 15 -5.92 26.51 2.00
CA LEU A 15 -6.46 26.07 0.71
C LEU A 15 -5.48 25.17 -0.05
N LEU A 16 -4.20 25.52 -0.10
CA LEU A 16 -3.17 24.67 -0.70
C LEU A 16 -3.01 23.33 0.04
N LYS A 17 -3.11 23.34 1.38
CA LYS A 17 -3.09 22.12 2.21
C LYS A 17 -4.31 21.23 1.92
N ALA A 18 -5.51 21.83 1.82
CA ALA A 18 -6.74 21.13 1.48
C ALA A 18 -6.68 20.51 0.08
N LYS A 19 -6.26 21.28 -0.94
CA LYS A 19 -6.05 20.75 -2.31
C LYS A 19 -5.06 19.59 -2.36
N ARG A 20 -3.96 19.68 -1.59
CA ARG A 20 -2.98 18.58 -1.47
C ARG A 20 -3.58 17.34 -0.81
N GLN A 21 -4.40 17.52 0.23
CA GLN A 21 -5.08 16.41 0.91
C GLN A 21 -6.13 15.76 0.00
N ASP A 22 -6.88 16.55 -0.75
CA ASP A 22 -7.88 16.06 -1.70
C ASP A 22 -7.24 15.24 -2.83
N ARG A 23 -6.14 15.75 -3.42
CA ARG A 23 -5.38 14.98 -4.41
C ARG A 23 -4.85 13.65 -3.85
N LYS A 24 -4.40 13.63 -2.58
CA LYS A 24 -3.99 12.38 -1.91
C LYS A 24 -5.17 11.43 -1.72
N ARG A 25 -6.34 11.95 -1.34
CA ARG A 25 -7.59 11.21 -1.19
C ARG A 25 -8.00 10.53 -2.49
N THR A 26 -8.03 11.27 -3.60
CA THR A 26 -8.32 10.72 -4.93
C THR A 26 -7.32 9.64 -5.33
N PHE A 27 -6.02 9.89 -5.13
CA PHE A 27 -4.98 8.90 -5.43
C PHE A 27 -5.11 7.61 -4.62
N ILE A 28 -5.41 7.73 -3.33
CA ILE A 28 -5.64 6.58 -2.44
C ILE A 28 -6.86 5.80 -2.91
N SER A 29 -7.97 6.47 -3.25
CA SER A 29 -9.18 5.81 -3.76
C SER A 29 -8.90 4.99 -5.03
N LEU A 30 -8.25 5.62 -6.03
CA LEU A 30 -7.87 4.96 -7.27
C LEU A 30 -6.94 3.76 -7.05
N LYS A 31 -6.06 3.85 -6.05
CA LYS A 31 -5.19 2.73 -5.67
C LYS A 31 -6.01 1.56 -5.10
N HIS A 32 -6.93 1.83 -4.17
CA HIS A 32 -7.75 0.78 -3.57
C HIS A 32 -8.61 0.07 -4.62
N GLU A 33 -9.20 0.82 -5.55
CA GLU A 33 -9.99 0.25 -6.64
C GLU A 33 -9.18 -0.72 -7.52
N LYS A 34 -7.95 -0.34 -7.89
CA LYS A 34 -7.04 -1.25 -8.60
C LYS A 34 -6.67 -2.46 -7.77
N ASP A 35 -6.40 -2.26 -6.48
CA ASP A 35 -6.04 -3.36 -5.58
C ASP A 35 -7.22 -4.33 -5.44
N THR A 36 -8.48 -3.87 -5.30
CA THR A 36 -9.68 -4.73 -5.15
C THR A 36 -9.93 -5.68 -6.33
N LEU A 37 -9.45 -5.32 -7.52
CA LEU A 37 -9.58 -6.11 -8.75
C LEU A 37 -8.40 -7.07 -8.99
N LEU A 38 -7.42 -7.11 -8.08
CA LEU A 38 -6.17 -7.83 -8.28
C LEU A 38 -6.30 -9.35 -8.16
N SER A 39 -7.12 -9.81 -7.21
CA SER A 39 -7.45 -11.24 -7.03
C SER A 39 -8.71 -11.41 -6.20
N ASP A 40 -9.27 -12.60 -6.27
CA ASP A 40 -10.39 -13.05 -5.44
C ASP A 40 -9.92 -13.93 -4.28
N TYR A 41 -10.86 -14.21 -3.38
CA TYR A 41 -10.62 -15.01 -2.18
C TYR A 41 -11.66 -16.13 -2.10
N TYR A 42 -11.31 -17.20 -1.38
CA TYR A 42 -12.20 -18.32 -1.12
C TYR A 42 -12.07 -18.77 0.34
N PHE A 43 -13.10 -19.43 0.84
CA PHE A 43 -13.08 -19.98 2.20
C PHE A 43 -12.81 -21.47 2.15
N HIS A 44 -11.89 -21.92 3.00
CA HIS A 44 -11.61 -23.33 3.21
C HIS A 44 -11.46 -23.59 4.71
N LYS A 45 -12.40 -24.38 5.27
CA LYS A 45 -12.55 -24.58 6.72
C LYS A 45 -12.72 -23.22 7.43
N GLU A 46 -11.90 -22.97 8.45
CA GLU A 46 -11.91 -21.76 9.28
C GLU A 46 -11.07 -20.61 8.70
N PHE A 47 -10.56 -20.74 7.46
CA PHE A 47 -9.63 -19.79 6.88
C PHE A 47 -10.15 -19.13 5.59
N ARG A 48 -9.82 -17.84 5.43
CA ARG A 48 -9.89 -17.06 4.20
C ARG A 48 -8.57 -17.19 3.45
N TRP A 49 -8.66 -17.77 2.26
CA TRP A 49 -7.55 -17.93 1.31
C TRP A 49 -7.69 -16.94 0.16
N VAL A 50 -6.58 -16.54 -0.43
CA VAL A 50 -6.54 -15.65 -1.60
C VAL A 50 -5.97 -16.43 -2.77
N TYR A 51 -6.63 -16.35 -3.92
CA TYR A 51 -6.09 -16.95 -5.14
C TYR A 51 -4.76 -16.28 -5.49
N PRO A 52 -3.72 -17.06 -5.83
CA PRO A 52 -2.43 -16.49 -6.21
C PRO A 52 -2.57 -15.48 -7.36
N TYR A 53 -1.79 -14.41 -7.31
CA TYR A 53 -1.92 -13.31 -8.27
C TYR A 53 -0.58 -12.67 -8.62
N TRP A 54 -0.54 -12.01 -9.77
CA TRP A 54 0.61 -11.21 -10.19
C TRP A 54 0.54 -9.81 -9.58
N PHE A 55 1.58 -9.43 -8.86
CA PHE A 55 1.74 -8.09 -8.30
C PHE A 55 2.93 -7.39 -8.91
N THR A 56 2.77 -6.12 -9.23
CA THR A 56 3.86 -5.30 -9.78
C THR A 56 4.31 -4.27 -8.77
N PHE A 57 5.50 -4.45 -8.21
CA PHE A 57 6.18 -3.40 -7.47
C PHE A 57 6.68 -2.34 -8.45
N THR A 58 6.47 -1.07 -8.10
CA THR A 58 6.96 0.06 -8.90
C THR A 58 7.70 1.03 -8.00
N ALA A 59 8.89 1.43 -8.41
CA ALA A 59 9.70 2.41 -7.70
C ALA A 59 10.41 3.30 -8.71
N TYR A 60 10.48 4.59 -8.42
CA TYR A 60 11.38 5.49 -9.12
C TYR A 60 12.79 5.38 -8.54
N ALA A 61 13.79 5.59 -9.40
CA ALA A 61 15.18 5.63 -9.02
C ALA A 61 15.39 6.64 -7.90
N LYS A 62 16.05 6.20 -6.83
CA LYS A 62 16.45 7.06 -5.72
C LYS A 62 17.83 7.62 -6.01
N ARG A 63 18.16 8.79 -5.47
CA ARG A 63 19.49 9.41 -5.68
C ARG A 63 20.65 8.46 -5.38
N ARG A 64 20.55 7.67 -4.32
CA ARG A 64 21.57 6.68 -3.92
C ARG A 64 21.68 5.45 -4.83
N TRP A 65 20.75 5.28 -5.76
CA TRP A 65 20.75 4.19 -6.75
C TRP A 65 21.39 4.62 -8.06
N ILE A 66 21.53 5.92 -8.30
CA ILE A 66 22.06 6.43 -9.56
C ILE A 66 23.53 6.02 -9.68
N GLY A 67 23.89 5.46 -10.85
CA GLY A 67 25.27 5.03 -11.13
C GLY A 67 25.62 3.63 -10.61
N HIS A 68 24.72 2.95 -9.91
CA HIS A 68 24.88 1.55 -9.51
C HIS A 68 24.14 0.61 -10.46
N SER A 69 24.62 -0.64 -10.54
CA SER A 69 23.95 -1.67 -11.33
C SER A 69 22.63 -2.09 -10.69
N LEU A 70 21.69 -2.55 -11.52
CA LEU A 70 20.39 -3.02 -11.09
C LEU A 70 20.51 -4.22 -10.13
N VAL A 71 21.43 -5.14 -10.40
CA VAL A 71 21.70 -6.31 -9.53
C VAL A 71 22.18 -5.88 -8.16
N ASP A 72 23.18 -4.99 -8.10
CA ASP A 72 23.75 -4.54 -6.82
C ASP A 72 22.67 -3.89 -5.93
N ILE A 73 21.82 -3.06 -6.52
CA ILE A 73 20.77 -2.36 -5.79
C ILE A 73 19.71 -3.33 -5.31
N LEU A 74 19.23 -4.22 -6.18
CA LEU A 74 18.16 -5.14 -5.83
C LEU A 74 18.59 -6.19 -4.82
N SER A 75 19.86 -6.58 -4.81
CA SER A 75 20.43 -7.52 -3.84
C SER A 75 20.78 -6.84 -2.50
N SER A 76 21.30 -5.61 -2.52
CA SER A 76 21.68 -4.88 -1.29
C SER A 76 20.48 -4.32 -0.52
N GLU A 77 19.48 -3.74 -1.20
CA GLU A 77 18.34 -3.11 -0.54
C GLU A 77 17.30 -4.11 -0.04
N PHE A 78 17.18 -5.26 -0.70
CA PHE A 78 16.15 -6.25 -0.41
C PHE A 78 16.79 -7.57 0.01
N ARG A 79 16.92 -7.76 1.33
CA ARG A 79 17.50 -8.97 1.97
C ARG A 79 16.92 -10.31 1.51
N SER A 80 15.77 -10.30 0.84
CA SER A 80 15.10 -11.50 0.30
C SER A 80 15.47 -11.81 -1.16
N ASN A 81 16.26 -10.96 -1.81
CA ASN A 81 16.70 -11.17 -3.19
C ASN A 81 18.19 -11.49 -3.19
N ASN A 82 18.54 -12.68 -3.69
CA ASN A 82 19.92 -13.01 -4.02
C ASN A 82 20.21 -12.59 -5.46
N GLU A 83 21.48 -12.35 -5.77
CA GLU A 83 21.93 -11.89 -7.10
C GLU A 83 21.44 -12.82 -8.23
N GLU A 84 21.61 -14.13 -8.09
CA GLU A 84 21.14 -15.12 -9.09
C GLU A 84 19.65 -14.98 -9.39
N LEU A 85 18.85 -14.74 -8.36
CA LEU A 85 17.41 -14.62 -8.47
C LEU A 85 16.99 -13.28 -9.07
N VAL A 86 17.80 -12.23 -8.89
CA VAL A 86 17.64 -10.96 -9.64
C VAL A 86 17.98 -11.17 -11.11
N MET A 87 19.11 -11.82 -11.42
CA MET A 87 19.54 -12.10 -12.80
C MET A 87 18.48 -12.91 -13.56
N SER A 88 17.99 -14.01 -12.97
CA SER A 88 16.92 -14.84 -13.55
C SER A 88 15.64 -14.04 -13.81
N ARG A 89 15.31 -13.09 -12.93
CA ARG A 89 14.14 -12.21 -13.09
C ARG A 89 14.33 -11.14 -14.17
N CYS A 90 15.54 -10.66 -14.38
CA CYS A 90 15.87 -9.79 -15.51
C CYS A 90 15.74 -10.55 -16.84
N GLN A 91 16.33 -11.75 -16.92
CA GLN A 91 16.28 -12.61 -18.12
C GLN A 91 14.86 -13.04 -18.49
N SER A 92 14.02 -13.34 -17.51
CA SER A 92 12.59 -13.67 -17.72
C SER A 92 11.70 -12.44 -17.98
N GLY A 93 12.25 -11.23 -17.97
CA GLY A 93 11.50 -9.99 -18.18
C GLY A 93 10.54 -9.62 -17.04
N LEU A 94 10.70 -10.24 -15.86
CA LEU A 94 9.94 -9.92 -14.65
C LEU A 94 10.38 -8.59 -14.04
N ILE A 95 11.62 -8.17 -14.29
CA ILE A 95 12.12 -6.84 -13.95
C ILE A 95 12.27 -6.02 -15.23
N SER A 96 11.77 -4.79 -15.20
CA SER A 96 11.89 -3.85 -16.31
C SER A 96 12.15 -2.44 -15.82
N VAL A 97 12.87 -1.66 -16.62
CA VAL A 97 13.13 -0.24 -16.38
C VAL A 97 12.43 0.56 -17.48
N ASN A 98 11.61 1.53 -17.09
CA ASN A 98 10.77 2.32 -17.98
C ASN A 98 9.89 1.48 -18.93
N GLY A 99 9.48 0.29 -18.46
CA GLY A 99 8.63 -0.64 -19.21
C GLY A 99 9.38 -1.53 -20.23
N LYS A 100 10.71 -1.47 -20.27
CA LYS A 100 11.54 -2.34 -21.11
C LYS A 100 12.32 -3.34 -20.25
N ALA A 101 12.38 -4.59 -20.68
CA ALA A 101 13.29 -5.56 -20.08
C ALA A 101 14.73 -5.05 -20.23
N VAL A 102 15.53 -5.21 -19.18
CA VAL A 102 16.92 -4.74 -19.14
C VAL A 102 17.82 -5.85 -18.64
N GLU A 103 19.08 -5.78 -19.05
CA GLU A 103 20.10 -6.68 -18.55
C GLU A 103 20.41 -6.42 -17.06
N PRO A 104 20.90 -7.43 -16.32
CA PRO A 104 21.21 -7.30 -14.90
C PRO A 104 22.24 -6.20 -14.60
N ASP A 105 23.19 -5.97 -15.52
CA ASP A 105 24.26 -4.97 -15.40
C ASP A 105 23.81 -3.55 -15.76
N TYR A 106 22.50 -3.35 -16.00
CA TYR A 106 21.97 -2.03 -16.32
C TYR A 106 22.27 -1.01 -15.21
N VAL A 107 22.95 0.08 -15.57
CA VAL A 107 23.25 1.19 -14.66
C VAL A 107 22.06 2.11 -14.55
N ILE A 108 21.53 2.25 -13.33
CA ILE A 108 20.34 3.05 -13.05
C ILE A 108 20.63 4.54 -13.22
N LYS A 109 19.73 5.23 -13.92
CA LYS A 109 19.79 6.67 -14.20
C LYS A 109 18.77 7.43 -13.37
N ASP A 110 18.95 8.74 -13.31
CA ASP A 110 17.96 9.61 -12.69
C ASP A 110 16.60 9.47 -13.39
N SER A 111 15.53 9.56 -12.62
CA SER A 111 14.15 9.45 -13.10
C SER A 111 13.74 8.10 -13.70
N ASP A 112 14.59 7.06 -13.64
CA ASP A 112 14.21 5.72 -14.08
C ASP A 112 13.07 5.14 -13.24
N LYS A 113 12.11 4.50 -13.90
CA LYS A 113 11.02 3.75 -13.25
C LYS A 113 11.30 2.27 -13.31
N ILE A 114 11.68 1.69 -12.19
CA ILE A 114 11.91 0.26 -12.04
C ILE A 114 10.58 -0.41 -11.71
N THR A 115 10.24 -1.47 -12.44
CA THR A 115 9.07 -2.31 -12.15
C THR A 115 9.49 -3.76 -12.01
N HIS A 116 8.91 -4.43 -11.03
CA HIS A 116 9.22 -5.81 -10.69
C HIS A 116 7.92 -6.59 -10.47
N ARG A 117 7.65 -7.53 -11.36
CA ARG A 117 6.48 -8.41 -11.33
C ARG A 117 6.80 -9.67 -10.53
N VAL A 118 5.98 -9.95 -9.52
CA VAL A 118 6.11 -11.15 -8.68
C VAL A 118 4.79 -11.90 -8.62
N HIS A 119 4.88 -13.23 -8.55
CA HIS A 119 3.73 -14.07 -8.24
C HIS A 119 3.58 -14.16 -6.72
N ARG A 120 2.45 -13.68 -6.18
CA ARG A 120 2.21 -13.61 -4.74
C ARG A 120 1.27 -14.72 -4.29
N HIS A 121 1.67 -15.35 -3.19
CA HIS A 121 0.86 -16.28 -2.41
C HIS A 121 0.72 -15.69 -1.01
N GLU A 122 -0.48 -15.25 -0.65
CA GLU A 122 -0.74 -14.74 0.69
C GLU A 122 -0.94 -15.88 1.68
N LEU A 123 -0.58 -15.65 2.94
CA LEU A 123 -0.93 -16.59 3.99
C LEU A 123 -2.43 -16.48 4.31
N PRO A 124 -3.10 -17.60 4.62
CA PRO A 124 -4.49 -17.58 5.03
C PRO A 124 -4.67 -16.78 6.33
N VAL A 125 -5.83 -16.16 6.48
CA VAL A 125 -6.27 -15.50 7.73
C VAL A 125 -7.55 -16.18 8.24
N LEU A 126 -7.86 -16.02 9.52
CA LEU A 126 -9.08 -16.60 10.09
C LEU A 126 -10.31 -16.00 9.41
N ARG A 127 -11.30 -16.85 9.13
CA ARG A 127 -12.62 -16.47 8.63
C ARG A 127 -13.46 -15.90 9.77
N MET A 128 -13.08 -14.72 10.25
CA MET A 128 -13.89 -13.95 11.18
C MET A 128 -14.46 -12.73 10.47
N GLY A 129 -15.75 -12.47 10.69
CA GLY A 129 -16.40 -11.27 10.22
C GLY A 129 -15.76 -10.03 10.86
N ILE A 130 -15.79 -8.92 10.13
CA ILE A 130 -15.47 -7.62 10.72
C ILE A 130 -16.78 -7.04 11.23
N GLU A 131 -16.83 -6.79 12.53
CA GLU A 131 -17.97 -6.15 13.17
C GLU A 131 -17.73 -4.64 13.23
N ILE A 132 -18.70 -3.87 12.73
CA ILE A 132 -18.69 -2.41 12.81
C ILE A 132 -19.42 -2.03 14.10
N LEU A 133 -18.71 -1.44 15.04
CA LEU A 133 -19.25 -1.02 16.34
C LEU A 133 -19.90 0.36 16.25
N HIS A 134 -19.37 1.24 15.37
CA HIS A 134 -19.90 2.58 15.15
C HIS A 134 -19.48 3.08 13.76
N GLU A 135 -20.40 3.73 13.04
CA GLU A 135 -20.13 4.35 11.75
C GLU A 135 -20.81 5.72 11.70
N ASP A 136 -20.02 6.77 11.52
CA ASP A 136 -20.50 8.12 11.23
C ASP A 136 -19.69 8.74 10.06
N GLU A 137 -20.02 9.98 9.67
CA GLU A 137 -19.36 10.67 8.55
C GLU A 137 -17.84 10.85 8.73
N ASN A 138 -17.34 10.75 9.98
CA ASN A 138 -15.97 11.07 10.37
C ASN A 138 -15.24 9.92 11.10
N ILE A 139 -15.90 8.86 11.55
CA ILE A 139 -15.32 7.83 12.40
C ILE A 139 -15.96 6.48 12.06
N LEU A 140 -15.09 5.48 11.88
CA LEU A 140 -15.48 4.10 11.76
C LEU A 140 -14.83 3.31 12.90
N VAL A 141 -15.62 2.89 13.88
CA VAL A 141 -15.14 1.99 14.93
C VAL A 141 -15.45 0.56 14.51
N ILE A 142 -14.42 -0.27 14.46
CA ILE A 142 -14.57 -1.69 14.15
C ILE A 142 -13.98 -2.53 15.28
N ASN A 143 -14.52 -3.74 15.43
CA ASN A 143 -13.92 -4.80 16.19
C ASN A 143 -12.99 -5.60 15.26
N LYS A 144 -11.68 -5.33 15.34
CA LYS A 144 -10.71 -5.99 14.45
C LYS A 144 -10.49 -7.44 14.87
N PRO A 145 -10.73 -8.43 13.97
CA PRO A 145 -10.43 -9.82 14.27
C PRO A 145 -8.91 -10.05 14.48
N PRO A 146 -8.51 -10.94 15.42
CA PRO A 146 -7.14 -11.42 15.47
C PRO A 146 -6.76 -12.13 14.15
N SER A 147 -5.47 -12.16 13.81
CA SER A 147 -4.88 -12.67 12.55
C SER A 147 -4.84 -11.73 11.34
N ILE A 148 -5.74 -10.76 11.22
CA ILE A 148 -5.80 -9.87 10.04
C ILE A 148 -4.93 -8.62 10.25
N PRO A 149 -3.92 -8.33 9.41
CA PRO A 149 -3.17 -7.08 9.50
C PRO A 149 -4.01 -5.87 9.07
N VAL A 150 -3.79 -4.73 9.71
CA VAL A 150 -4.53 -3.49 9.42
C VAL A 150 -4.29 -3.04 7.97
N HIS A 151 -3.01 -2.92 7.60
CA HIS A 151 -2.59 -2.48 6.27
C HIS A 151 -1.89 -3.59 5.51
N ALA A 152 -1.87 -3.47 4.17
CA ALA A 152 -1.01 -4.28 3.32
C ALA A 152 0.44 -4.21 3.81
N CYS A 153 0.99 -5.36 4.21
CA CYS A 153 2.31 -5.48 4.80
C CYS A 153 2.87 -6.88 4.58
N GLY A 154 4.15 -6.95 4.20
CA GLY A 154 4.87 -8.20 4.01
C GLY A 154 4.13 -9.13 3.04
N LYS A 155 3.71 -10.30 3.55
CA LYS A 155 3.00 -11.33 2.78
C LYS A 155 1.50 -11.05 2.60
N TYR A 156 0.93 -10.06 3.28
CA TYR A 156 -0.51 -9.76 3.25
C TYR A 156 -0.79 -8.47 2.47
N ASN A 157 -1.73 -8.51 1.54
CA ASN A 157 -2.19 -7.35 0.79
C ASN A 157 -3.72 -7.40 0.67
N ILE A 158 -4.25 -8.42 0.01
CA ILE A 158 -5.69 -8.70 -0.15
C ILE A 158 -6.29 -9.15 1.18
N ASN A 159 -5.56 -9.94 1.97
CA ASN A 159 -5.94 -10.30 3.33
C ASN A 159 -5.65 -9.21 4.37
N SER A 160 -5.56 -7.94 3.97
CA SER A 160 -5.48 -6.81 4.91
C SER A 160 -6.86 -6.24 5.20
N LEU A 161 -7.06 -5.74 6.41
CA LEU A 161 -8.33 -5.16 6.85
C LEU A 161 -8.79 -4.03 5.92
N VAL A 162 -7.87 -3.15 5.52
CA VAL A 162 -8.12 -2.08 4.54
C VAL A 162 -8.73 -2.62 3.25
N HIS A 163 -8.14 -3.69 2.72
CA HIS A 163 -8.60 -4.27 1.47
C HIS A 163 -9.95 -4.96 1.63
N ILE A 164 -10.14 -5.70 2.73
CA ILE A 164 -11.40 -6.37 3.04
C ILE A 164 -12.53 -5.35 3.19
N LEU A 165 -12.31 -4.25 3.92
CA LEU A 165 -13.30 -3.17 4.05
C LEU A 165 -13.62 -2.52 2.71
N ALA A 166 -12.61 -2.31 1.86
CA ALA A 166 -12.81 -1.72 0.54
C ALA A 166 -13.55 -2.66 -0.44
N LYS A 167 -13.26 -3.98 -0.39
CA LYS A 167 -13.82 -4.98 -1.31
C LYS A 167 -15.20 -5.46 -0.87
N ASP A 168 -15.34 -5.82 0.40
CA ASP A 168 -16.52 -6.52 0.90
C ASP A 168 -17.58 -5.53 1.45
N TYR A 169 -17.16 -4.39 1.98
CA TYR A 169 -18.06 -3.37 2.58
C TYR A 169 -18.14 -2.08 1.77
N GLY A 170 -17.34 -1.92 0.71
CA GLY A 170 -17.29 -0.69 -0.09
C GLY A 170 -16.70 0.52 0.64
N ILE A 171 -16.18 0.34 1.87
CA ILE A 171 -15.63 1.40 2.71
C ILE A 171 -14.20 1.69 2.26
N LYS A 172 -14.01 2.85 1.62
CA LYS A 172 -12.72 3.28 1.05
C LYS A 172 -12.14 4.45 1.83
N MET A 173 -10.87 4.77 1.56
CA MET A 173 -10.22 6.00 2.02
C MET A 173 -10.04 6.11 3.54
N LEU A 174 -9.86 4.98 4.21
CA LEU A 174 -9.62 4.91 5.65
C LEU A 174 -8.26 5.50 6.03
N ARG A 175 -8.24 6.31 7.10
CA ARG A 175 -7.02 6.72 7.79
C ARG A 175 -7.02 6.10 9.18
N PHE A 176 -5.94 5.42 9.51
CA PHE A 176 -5.79 4.80 10.81
C PHE A 176 -5.13 5.81 11.73
N CYS A 177 -5.75 6.08 12.88
CA CYS A 177 -5.13 6.96 13.86
C CYS A 177 -4.05 6.25 14.67
N ASN A 178 -4.23 4.95 14.95
CA ASN A 178 -3.26 4.14 15.69
C ASN A 178 -2.89 2.89 14.89
N ARG A 179 -1.60 2.53 14.90
CA ARG A 179 -1.11 1.28 14.31
C ARG A 179 -1.17 0.19 15.39
N LEU A 180 -2.08 -0.76 15.24
CA LEU A 180 -2.06 -2.02 16.01
C LEU A 180 -1.16 -3.05 15.32
N ASP A 181 -0.46 -3.86 16.10
CA ASP A 181 0.24 -5.02 15.59
C ASP A 181 -0.73 -6.18 15.31
N ARG A 182 -0.28 -7.14 14.48
CA ARG A 182 -1.10 -8.25 13.97
C ARG A 182 -1.80 -9.07 15.06
N CYS A 183 -1.20 -9.15 16.25
CA CYS A 183 -1.68 -9.94 17.38
C CYS A 183 -2.57 -9.17 18.35
N THR A 184 -2.80 -7.87 18.14
CA THR A 184 -3.57 -7.02 19.05
C THR A 184 -5.03 -6.94 18.59
N CYS A 185 -5.95 -7.37 19.43
CA CYS A 185 -7.39 -7.14 19.32
C CYS A 185 -7.74 -5.80 19.98
N TYR A 186 -8.80 -5.12 19.50
CA TYR A 186 -9.24 -3.74 19.81
C TYR A 186 -8.50 -2.61 19.10
N VAL A 187 -9.17 -1.85 18.19
CA VAL A 187 -9.04 -0.37 18.05
C VAL A 187 -9.99 0.23 17.00
N CYS A 188 -10.50 1.42 17.35
CA CYS A 188 -11.22 2.43 16.55
C CYS A 188 -10.42 2.95 15.33
N ILE A 189 -11.08 3.19 14.19
CA ILE A 189 -10.50 3.82 12.99
C ILE A 189 -11.14 5.21 12.78
N PRO A 190 -10.48 6.32 13.15
CA PRO A 190 -11.04 7.65 12.91
C PRO A 190 -10.78 8.09 11.47
N LEU A 191 -11.83 8.38 10.72
CA LEU A 191 -11.78 9.12 9.45
C LEU A 191 -11.60 10.62 9.75
N HIS A 192 -10.44 11.01 10.28
CA HIS A 192 -9.99 12.40 10.56
C HIS A 192 -10.39 13.01 11.93
N LEU A 193 -9.45 12.90 12.90
CA LEU A 193 -9.12 13.78 14.04
C LEU A 193 -10.15 14.83 14.54
N LEU A 194 -10.65 14.64 15.78
CA LEU A 194 -10.84 15.63 16.87
C LEU A 194 -11.16 14.79 18.15
N VAL A 195 -10.23 14.64 19.09
CA VAL A 195 -10.17 15.41 20.36
C VAL A 195 -11.55 15.86 20.84
N TYR A 196 -12.12 15.10 21.77
CA TYR A 196 -12.33 15.57 23.14
C TYR A 196 -11.88 14.47 24.11
#